data_AF-A0ABC8IMP1-F1
#
_entry.id   AF-A0ABC8IMP1-F1
#
_cell.length_a   1.000
_cell.length_b   1.000
_cell.length_c   1.000
_cell.angle_alpha   90.00
_cell.angle_beta   90.00
_cell.angle_gamma   90.00
#
_symmetry.space_group_name_H-M   'P 1'
#
loop_
_entity.id
_entity.type
_entity.pdbx_description
1 polymer ?
#
loop_
_entity_poly.entity_id
_entity_poly.type
_entity_poly.pdbx_seq_one_letter_code
_entity_poly.pdbx_strand_id
1 'polypeptide(L)' 'VVAGLKYYLRIEVTQPDGTSRMFDSVVVVQPWLHSKTLLRFTPVATPIY' A
#
# COMPACT_ATOMS: atom_id res chain seq x y z
N VAL A 1 1.27 -7.31 -25.31
CA VAL A 1 1.45 -6.56 -24.05
C VAL A 1 0.60 -7.23 -22.99
N VAL A 2 1.17 -7.64 -21.85
CA VAL A 2 0.39 -8.11 -20.69
C VAL A 2 0.57 -7.07 -19.59
N ALA A 3 -0.52 -6.42 -19.18
CA ALA A 3 -0.50 -5.34 -18.19
C ALA A 3 -0.82 -5.89 -16.79
N GLY A 4 -0.04 -5.49 -15.78
CA GLY A 4 -0.19 -5.94 -14.39
C GLY A 4 -1.41 -5.34 -13.71
N LEU A 5 -1.71 -5.82 -12.49
CA LEU A 5 -2.74 -5.24 -11.64
C LEU A 5 -2.10 -4.18 -10.73
N LYS A 6 -2.66 -2.98 -10.70
CA LYS A 6 -2.23 -1.88 -9.81
C LYS A 6 -3.28 -1.66 -8.73
N TYR A 7 -2.94 -2.04 -7.50
CA TYR A 7 -3.76 -1.86 -6.32
C TYR A 7 -3.41 -0.54 -5.65
N TYR A 8 -4.46 0.18 -5.23
CA TYR A 8 -4.36 1.34 -4.34
C TYR A 8 -5.04 0.92 -3.05
N LEU A 9 -4.28 0.88 -1.96
CA LEU A 9 -4.73 0.35 -0.68
C LEU A 9 -4.59 1.44 0.38
N ARG A 10 -5.59 1.54 1.27
CA ARG A 10 -5.46 2.27 2.52
C ARG A 10 -5.37 1.24 3.64
N ILE A 11 -4.28 1.28 4.41
CA ILE A 11 -4.00 0.29 5.45
C ILE A 11 -3.68 0.99 6.77
N GLU A 12 -4.16 0.40 7.87
CA GLU A 12 -3.79 0.79 9.22
C GLU A 12 -2.52 0.07 9.65
N VAL A 13 -1.57 0.81 10.23
CA VAL A 13 -0.29 0.27 10.69
C VAL A 13 -0.13 0.56 12.16
N THR A 14 0.01 -0.50 12.96
CA THR A 14 0.37 -0.42 14.37
C THR A 14 1.87 -0.14 14.50
N GLN A 15 2.21 0.97 15.15
CA GLN A 15 3.57 1.38 15.42
C GLN A 15 4.12 0.71 16.70
N PRO A 16 5.45 0.66 16.89
CA PRO A 16 6.04 0.07 18.09
C PRO A 16 5.62 0.74 19.41
N ASP A 17 5.18 1.99 19.36
CA ASP A 17 4.66 2.74 20.51
C ASP A 17 3.19 2.40 20.84
N GLY A 18 2.58 1.46 20.11
CA GLY A 18 1.19 1.04 20.28
C GLY A 18 0.17 1.96 19.58
N THR A 19 0.61 3.06 18.97
CA THR A 19 -0.29 3.93 18.20
C THR A 19 -0.56 3.35 16.83
N SER A 20 -1.73 3.64 16.25
CA SER A 20 -2.02 3.29 14.87
C SER A 20 -1.94 4.52 13.95
N ARG A 21 -1.49 4.30 12.72
CA ARG A 21 -1.46 5.33 11.69
C ARG A 21 -1.89 4.75 10.35
N MET A 22 -2.67 5.51 9.61
CA MET A 22 -3.12 5.14 8.26
C MET A 22 -2.06 5.48 7.21
N PHE A 23 -1.90 4.58 6.23
CA PHE A 23 -1.03 4.74 5.08
C PHE A 23 -1.76 4.46 3.78
N ASP A 24 -1.46 5.26 2.76
CA ASP A 24 -1.83 4.97 1.39
C ASP A 24 -0.68 4.22 0.72
N SER A 25 -1.01 3.08 0.11
CA SER A 25 -0.08 2.16 -0.53
C SER A 25 -0.47 1.91 -2.00
N VAL A 26 0.53 1.77 -2.85
CA VAL A 26 0.36 1.41 -4.26
C VAL A 26 1.19 0.17 -4.56
N VAL A 27 0.54 -0.92 -4.96
CA VAL A 27 1.18 -2.20 -5.23
C VAL A 27 0.90 -2.61 -6.67
N VAL A 28 1.94 -3.00 -7.40
CA VAL A 28 1.79 -3.65 -8.71
C VAL A 28 2.04 -5.14 -8.56
N VAL A 29 1.13 -5.93 -9.11
CA VAL A 29 1.21 -7.40 -9.15
C VAL A 29 1.22 -7.85 -10.60
N GLN A 30 2.20 -8.68 -10.95
CA GLN A 30 2.31 -9.32 -12.26
C GLN A 30 2.33 -10.84 -12.04
N PRO A 31 1.16 -11.52 -12.01
CA PRO A 31 1.07 -12.92 -11.63
C PRO A 31 1.90 -13.86 -12.50
N TRP A 32 1.98 -13.60 -13.82
CA TRP A 32 2.77 -14.41 -14.75
C TRP A 32 4.29 -14.34 -14.49
N LEU A 33 4.76 -13.28 -13.82
CA LEU A 33 6.16 -13.15 -13.38
C LEU A 33 6.34 -13.50 -11.90
N HIS A 34 5.28 -13.91 -11.20
CA HIS A 34 5.28 -14.07 -9.74
C HIS A 34 5.81 -12.82 -9.01
N SER A 35 5.64 -11.64 -9.62
CA SER A 35 6.19 -10.38 -9.13
C SER A 35 5.15 -9.58 -8.36
N LYS A 36 5.58 -9.03 -7.22
CA LYS A 36 4.83 -8.08 -6.39
C LYS A 36 5.78 -6.94 -6.01
N THR A 37 5.41 -5.72 -6.37
CA THR A 37 6.25 -4.53 -6.13
C THR A 37 5.44 -3.45 -5.45
N LEU A 38 5.95 -2.97 -4.31
CA LEU A 38 5.43 -1.79 -3.62
C LEU A 38 6.00 -0.53 -4.28
N LEU A 39 5.15 0.26 -4.93
CA LEU A 39 5.55 1.48 -5.62
C LEU A 39 5.45 2.73 -4.74
N ARG A 40 4.47 2.77 -3.83
CA ARG A 40 4.28 3.89 -2.90
C ARG A 40 3.82 3.38 -1.56
N PHE A 41 4.35 3.99 -0.51
CA PHE A 41 3.89 3.79 0.86
C PHE A 41 4.08 5.11 1.61
N THR A 42 3.00 5.83 1.85
CA THR A 42 3.04 7.19 2.41
C THR A 42 1.99 7.35 3.50
N PRO A 43 2.30 8.05 4.60
CA PRO A 43 1.29 8.40 5.60
C PRO A 43 0.11 9.13 4.97
N VAL A 44 -1.10 8.87 5.45
CA VAL A 44 -2.26 9.66 5.05
C VAL A 44 -2.15 11.03 5.71
N ALA A 45 -2.14 12.10 4.91
CA ALA A 45 -1.93 13.48 5.37
C ALA A 45 -3.05 14.02 6.28
N THR A 46 -4.19 13.35 6.34
CA THR A 46 -5.36 13.73 7.13
C THR A 46 -5.91 12.52 7.87
N PRO A 47 -5.98 12.53 9.21
CA PRO A 47 -6.79 11.55 9.91
C PRO A 47 -8.25 11.74 9.46
N ILE A 48 -8.91 10.67 9.05
CA ILE A 48 -10.38 10.70 8.95
C ILE A 48 -10.85 10.61 10.40
N TYR A 49 -11.26 11.76 10.95
CA TYR A 49 -11.96 11.86 12.23
C TYR A 49 -13.34 11.22 12.13
#